data_AF-A0A7G7T0P2-F1
#
_entry.id   AF-A0A7G7T0P2-F1
#
_cell.length_a   1.000
_cell.length_b   1.000
_cell.length_c   1.000
_cell.angle_alpha   90.00
_cell.angle_beta   90.00
_cell.angle_gamma   90.00
#
_symmetry.space_group_name_H-M   'P 1'
#
loop_
_entity.id
_entity.type
_entity.pdbx_description
1 polymer ?
#
loop_
_entity_poly.entity_id
_entity_poly.type
_entity_poly.pdbx_seq_one_letter_code
_entity_poly.pdbx_strand_id
1 'polypeptide(L)'
;MPRFSVMSFGALCVLLAPLSALAAQRCDWNSTAADADRAAVTVSADSLQQAIAPHYDDADQEDGAALARTLLQRAQSPQLPGKLEGRWKVRSIQVDQRFAYAYPYFKAEIARDPCGYRLSKTSGSQRRSGTLYPLAKDSREFAFLGASTVNDDPQGHYAPGNVSDGTNGNSVGRLVALGPDELLLILDGNGKGFELYQLIR
;
A
#
# COMPACT_ATOMS: atom_id res chain seq x y z
N MET A 1 -84.56 -6.21 7.78
CA MET A 1 -83.90 -7.45 8.22
C MET A 1 -82.99 -7.95 7.09
N PRO A 2 -81.76 -8.40 7.34
CA PRO A 2 -80.64 -7.61 7.88
C PRO A 2 -79.50 -7.38 6.86
N ARG A 3 -78.74 -6.31 7.12
CA ARG A 3 -77.51 -5.90 6.44
C ARG A 3 -76.33 -6.78 6.92
N PHE A 4 -75.52 -7.30 6.00
CA PHE A 4 -74.24 -7.91 6.35
C PHE A 4 -73.12 -6.86 6.26
N SER A 5 -72.55 -6.52 7.41
CA SER A 5 -71.30 -5.75 7.52
C SER A 5 -70.12 -6.67 7.31
N VAL A 6 -69.22 -6.30 6.40
CA VAL A 6 -67.90 -6.91 6.25
C VAL A 6 -66.96 -6.21 7.23
N MET A 7 -66.49 -6.93 8.25
CA MET A 7 -65.39 -6.49 9.12
C MET A 7 -64.05 -6.76 8.41
N SER A 8 -63.32 -5.70 8.06
CA SER A 8 -61.90 -5.80 7.68
C SER A 8 -61.05 -5.99 8.94
N PHE A 9 -60.40 -7.15 9.05
CA PHE A 9 -59.29 -7.37 9.99
C PHE A 9 -58.04 -6.66 9.46
N GLY A 10 -57.61 -5.61 10.16
CA GLY A 10 -56.32 -4.97 9.92
C GLY A 10 -55.18 -5.83 10.45
N ALA A 11 -54.32 -6.32 9.56
CA ALA A 11 -53.09 -7.01 9.90
C ALA A 11 -52.02 -5.97 10.28
N LEU A 12 -51.64 -5.95 11.57
CA LEU A 12 -50.54 -5.13 12.08
C LEU A 12 -49.22 -5.87 11.82
N CYS A 13 -48.58 -5.60 10.68
CA CYS A 13 -47.21 -6.08 10.40
C CYS A 13 -46.21 -5.30 11.25
N VAL A 14 -45.70 -5.91 12.31
CA VAL A 14 -44.54 -5.42 13.06
C VAL A 14 -43.31 -5.63 12.19
N LEU A 15 -42.79 -4.55 11.61
CA LEU A 15 -41.53 -4.53 10.86
C LEU A 15 -40.36 -4.66 11.86
N LEU A 16 -39.85 -5.88 12.01
CA LEU A 16 -38.54 -6.14 12.60
C LEU A 16 -37.47 -5.62 11.63
N ALA A 17 -36.96 -4.41 11.88
CA ALA A 17 -35.78 -3.92 11.18
C ALA A 17 -34.56 -4.75 11.61
N PRO A 18 -33.82 -5.39 10.69
CA PRO A 18 -32.56 -6.03 11.04
C PRO A 18 -31.56 -4.95 11.42
N LEU A 19 -31.11 -4.97 12.68
CA LEU A 19 -29.90 -4.27 13.11
C LEU A 19 -28.73 -4.88 12.33
N SER A 20 -28.42 -4.31 11.17
CA SER A 20 -27.15 -4.55 10.50
C SER A 20 -26.06 -4.07 11.45
N ALA A 21 -25.43 -5.00 12.17
CA ALA A 21 -24.18 -4.71 12.84
C ALA A 21 -23.20 -4.26 11.76
N LEU A 22 -22.95 -2.95 11.68
CA LEU A 22 -21.81 -2.40 10.96
C LEU A 22 -20.59 -3.07 11.58
N ALA A 23 -20.05 -4.09 10.92
CA ALA A 23 -18.79 -4.68 11.30
C ALA A 23 -17.79 -3.53 11.37
N ALA A 24 -17.32 -3.20 12.58
CA ALA A 24 -16.36 -2.14 12.77
C ALA A 24 -15.17 -2.42 11.83
N GLN A 25 -14.81 -1.43 11.01
CA GLN A 25 -13.64 -1.52 10.13
C GLN A 25 -12.44 -1.90 11.00
N ARG A 26 -11.93 -3.13 10.83
CA ARG A 26 -10.75 -3.58 11.57
C ARG A 26 -9.55 -2.89 10.96
N CYS A 27 -9.08 -1.83 11.60
CA CYS A 27 -7.83 -1.14 11.26
C CYS A 27 -6.61 -1.96 11.72
N ASP A 28 -6.59 -3.22 11.32
CA ASP A 28 -5.53 -4.18 11.62
C ASP A 28 -5.10 -4.83 10.30
N TRP A 29 -4.00 -4.31 9.76
CA TRP A 29 -3.41 -4.79 8.52
C TRP A 29 -3.07 -6.27 8.60
N ASN A 30 -2.62 -6.75 9.76
CA ASN A 30 -2.13 -8.10 9.97
C ASN A 30 -3.27 -9.13 9.88
N SER A 31 -4.46 -8.77 10.37
CA SER A 31 -5.67 -9.60 10.18
C SER A 31 -6.26 -9.54 8.77
N THR A 32 -5.93 -8.50 8.01
CA THR A 32 -6.49 -8.23 6.68
C THR A 32 -5.64 -8.85 5.57
N ALA A 33 -4.32 -8.81 5.71
CA ALA A 33 -3.38 -9.22 4.69
C ALA A 33 -3.24 -10.75 4.59
N ALA A 34 -3.15 -11.28 3.37
CA ALA A 34 -2.80 -12.67 3.11
C ALA A 34 -1.37 -12.99 3.57
N ASP A 35 -1.06 -14.27 3.83
CA ASP A 35 0.22 -14.70 4.41
C ASP A 35 1.44 -14.24 3.60
N ALA A 36 1.40 -14.37 2.28
CA ALA A 36 2.46 -13.90 1.39
C ALA A 36 2.62 -12.37 1.45
N ASP A 37 1.51 -11.64 1.52
CA ASP A 37 1.51 -10.18 1.60
C ASP A 37 2.09 -9.71 2.94
N ARG A 38 1.80 -10.42 4.03
CA ARG A 38 2.41 -10.15 5.34
C ARG A 38 3.93 -10.33 5.31
N ALA A 39 4.41 -11.37 4.62
CA ALA A 39 5.84 -11.60 4.46
C ALA A 39 6.52 -10.47 3.66
N ALA A 40 5.86 -9.97 2.61
CA ALA A 40 6.36 -8.84 1.84
C ALA A 40 6.37 -7.52 2.65
N VAL A 41 5.36 -7.28 3.50
CA VAL A 41 5.33 -6.13 4.42
C VAL A 41 6.48 -6.20 5.44
N THR A 42 6.80 -7.38 5.96
CA THR A 42 7.80 -7.53 7.03
C THR A 42 9.19 -7.92 6.55
N VAL A 43 9.43 -7.93 5.23
CA VAL A 43 10.74 -8.25 4.66
C VAL A 43 11.83 -7.32 5.20
N SER A 44 12.99 -7.90 5.52
CA SER A 44 14.13 -7.14 6.05
C SER A 44 14.86 -6.42 4.93
N ALA A 45 15.44 -5.25 5.23
CA ALA A 45 16.26 -4.52 4.27
C ALA A 45 17.47 -5.34 3.81
N ASP A 46 18.06 -6.15 4.71
CA ASP A 46 19.19 -7.03 4.43
C ASP A 46 18.84 -8.10 3.40
N SER A 47 17.68 -8.74 3.56
CA SER A 47 17.17 -9.72 2.58
C SER A 47 16.95 -9.08 1.21
N LEU A 48 16.50 -7.83 1.16
CA LEU A 48 16.33 -7.11 -0.10
C LEU A 48 17.67 -6.70 -0.72
N GLN A 49 18.66 -6.29 0.08
CA GLN A 49 20.01 -6.03 -0.44
C GLN A 49 20.62 -7.27 -1.12
N GLN A 50 20.33 -8.47 -0.61
CA GLN A 50 20.75 -9.73 -1.23
C GLN A 50 20.04 -10.03 -2.57
N ALA A 51 18.85 -9.44 -2.80
CA ALA A 51 18.13 -9.58 -4.07
C ALA A 51 18.67 -8.64 -5.17
N ILE A 52 19.52 -7.68 -4.83
CA ILE A 52 20.21 -6.81 -5.79
C ILE A 52 21.38 -7.57 -6.38
N ALA A 53 21.48 -7.63 -7.72
CA ALA A 53 22.61 -8.29 -8.36
C ALA A 53 23.94 -7.63 -7.96
N PRO A 54 25.05 -8.39 -7.89
CA PRO A 54 26.35 -7.80 -7.59
C PRO A 54 26.83 -6.84 -8.69
N HIS A 55 26.33 -7.02 -9.92
CA HIS A 55 26.66 -6.21 -11.09
C HIS A 55 25.49 -6.20 -12.09
N TYR A 56 25.34 -5.09 -12.81
CA TYR A 56 24.48 -4.88 -13.97
C TYR A 56 25.33 -4.36 -15.14
N ASP A 57 25.02 -4.79 -16.36
CA ASP A 57 25.82 -4.46 -17.55
C ASP A 57 25.66 -3.00 -18.02
N ASP A 58 24.62 -2.31 -17.55
CA ASP A 58 24.25 -0.96 -17.97
C ASP A 58 24.47 0.06 -16.84
N ALA A 59 25.02 1.23 -17.17
CA ALA A 59 25.41 2.25 -16.20
C ALA A 59 24.20 2.85 -15.46
N ASP A 60 23.08 3.08 -16.14
CA ASP A 60 21.86 3.58 -15.49
C ASP A 60 21.32 2.54 -14.51
N GLN A 61 21.53 1.25 -14.81
CA GLN A 61 21.14 0.18 -13.91
C GLN A 61 22.02 0.08 -12.67
N GLU A 62 23.32 0.26 -12.83
CA GLU A 62 24.24 0.37 -11.69
C GLU A 62 23.89 1.55 -10.79
N ASP A 63 23.55 2.71 -11.37
CA ASP A 63 23.11 3.89 -10.62
C ASP A 63 21.79 3.61 -9.88
N GLY A 64 20.84 2.94 -10.52
CA GLY A 64 19.59 2.48 -9.91
C GLY A 64 19.84 1.53 -8.73
N ALA A 65 20.72 0.56 -8.90
CA ALA A 65 21.11 -0.39 -7.87
C ALA A 65 21.85 0.28 -6.70
N ALA A 66 22.78 1.19 -6.98
CA ALA A 66 23.50 1.96 -5.97
C ALA A 66 22.55 2.83 -5.12
N LEU A 67 21.57 3.48 -5.77
CA LEU A 67 20.52 4.22 -5.06
C LEU A 67 19.68 3.28 -4.17
N ALA A 68 19.24 2.13 -4.69
CA ALA A 68 18.47 1.16 -3.91
C ALA A 68 19.23 0.67 -2.67
N ARG A 69 20.51 0.31 -2.83
CA ARG A 69 21.40 -0.09 -1.70
C ARG A 69 21.47 1.01 -0.64
N THR A 70 21.68 2.25 -1.08
CA THR A 70 21.78 3.42 -0.17
C THR A 70 20.48 3.62 0.62
N LEU A 71 19.33 3.55 -0.04
CA LEU A 71 18.03 3.73 0.61
C LEU A 71 17.72 2.60 1.60
N LEU A 72 17.98 1.34 1.22
CA LEU A 72 17.82 0.19 2.11
C LEU A 72 18.75 0.26 3.32
N GLN A 73 20.00 0.69 3.12
CA GLN A 73 20.95 0.88 4.21
C GLN A 73 20.44 1.92 5.22
N ARG A 74 19.89 3.04 4.74
CA ARG A 74 19.28 4.06 5.61
C ARG A 74 18.03 3.54 6.31
N ALA A 75 17.24 2.69 5.64
CA ALA A 75 16.04 2.08 6.21
C ALA A 75 16.30 1.12 7.38
N GLN A 76 17.55 0.63 7.55
CA GLN A 76 17.93 -0.16 8.73
C GLN A 76 17.96 0.69 10.02
N SER A 77 17.98 2.02 9.91
CA SER A 77 17.90 2.94 11.06
C SER A 77 16.86 4.03 10.77
N PRO A 78 15.56 3.71 10.80
CA PRO A 78 14.50 4.66 10.51
C PRO A 78 14.58 5.92 11.39
N GLN A 79 14.33 7.07 10.78
CA GLN A 79 14.30 8.36 11.46
C GLN A 79 12.87 8.76 11.87
N LEU A 80 12.72 9.92 12.49
CA LEU A 80 11.41 10.49 12.78
C LEU A 80 10.83 11.12 11.50
N PRO A 81 9.62 10.70 11.06
CA PRO A 81 8.93 11.45 10.01
C PRO A 81 8.49 12.81 10.53
N GLY A 82 8.44 13.79 9.62
CA GLY A 82 7.67 15.00 9.81
C GLY A 82 6.18 14.72 9.61
N LYS A 83 5.45 15.73 9.18
CA LYS A 83 4.02 15.57 8.85
C LYS A 83 3.87 14.69 7.61
N LEU A 84 3.13 13.58 7.69
CA LEU A 84 2.93 12.69 6.54
C LEU A 84 1.97 13.27 5.51
N GLU A 85 0.90 13.95 5.93
CA GLU A 85 -0.12 14.45 5.03
C GLU A 85 0.39 15.56 4.13
N GLY A 86 0.06 15.47 2.84
CA GLY A 86 0.37 16.51 1.86
C GLY A 86 0.81 15.92 0.52
N ARG A 87 1.27 16.82 -0.34
CA ARG A 87 1.82 16.49 -1.65
C ARG A 87 3.27 16.04 -1.50
N TRP A 88 3.63 15.02 -2.27
CA TRP A 88 4.96 14.43 -2.31
C TRP A 88 5.42 14.29 -3.76
N LYS A 89 6.73 14.32 -3.97
CA LYS A 89 7.34 13.76 -5.16
C LYS A 89 7.70 12.31 -4.84
N VAL A 90 7.36 11.38 -5.73
CA VAL A 90 7.72 9.96 -5.60
C VAL A 90 8.49 9.51 -6.83
N ARG A 91 9.60 8.81 -6.64
CA ARG A 91 10.19 8.01 -7.71
C ARG A 91 10.15 6.53 -7.39
N SER A 92 10.01 5.74 -8.43
CA SER A 92 10.12 4.29 -8.38
C SER A 92 11.57 3.88 -8.63
N ILE A 93 12.09 2.97 -7.81
CA ILE A 93 13.31 2.22 -8.09
C ILE A 93 12.92 0.75 -8.16
N GLN A 94 12.90 0.19 -9.36
CA GLN A 94 12.56 -1.22 -9.60
C GLN A 94 13.85 -2.03 -9.61
N VAL A 95 13.88 -3.15 -8.90
CA VAL A 95 15.07 -3.99 -8.78
C VAL A 95 14.71 -5.46 -8.85
N ASP A 96 15.37 -6.19 -9.73
CA ASP A 96 15.48 -7.63 -9.77
C ASP A 96 16.91 -8.05 -10.15
N GLN A 97 17.13 -9.34 -10.39
CA GLN A 97 18.44 -9.91 -10.71
C GLN A 97 19.03 -9.48 -12.07
N ARG A 98 18.24 -8.86 -12.95
CA ARG A 98 18.59 -8.49 -14.33
C ARG A 98 18.32 -7.04 -14.66
N PHE A 99 17.57 -6.36 -13.81
CA PHE A 99 17.13 -4.99 -14.00
C PHE A 99 17.19 -4.24 -12.68
N ALA A 100 17.83 -3.08 -12.68
CA ALA A 100 17.68 -2.09 -11.63
C ALA A 100 17.47 -0.74 -12.30
N TYR A 101 16.45 0.04 -11.97
CA TYR A 101 16.30 1.35 -12.61
C TYR A 101 15.58 2.34 -11.71
N ALA A 102 16.13 3.54 -11.58
CA ALA A 102 15.55 4.65 -10.85
C ALA A 102 14.83 5.60 -11.81
N TYR A 103 13.50 5.57 -11.79
CA TYR A 103 12.67 6.44 -12.60
C TYR A 103 12.72 7.91 -12.11
N PRO A 104 12.28 8.88 -12.93
CA PRO A 104 12.12 10.26 -12.50
C PRO A 104 11.04 10.39 -11.41
N TYR A 105 11.00 11.58 -10.81
CA TYR A 105 9.97 11.92 -9.83
C TYR A 105 8.61 12.20 -10.49
N PHE A 106 7.58 11.60 -9.90
CA PHE A 106 6.17 11.78 -10.20
C PHE A 106 5.47 12.41 -8.99
N LYS A 107 4.22 12.83 -9.19
CA LYS A 107 3.33 13.32 -8.12
C LYS A 107 2.76 12.18 -7.30
N ALA A 108 2.77 12.36 -5.98
CA ALA A 108 2.04 11.55 -5.02
C ALA A 108 1.37 12.44 -3.97
N GLU A 109 0.41 11.86 -3.27
CA GLU A 109 -0.26 12.46 -2.13
C GLU A 109 -0.41 11.44 -1.02
N ILE A 110 -0.24 11.92 0.22
CA ILE A 110 -0.63 11.20 1.42
C ILE A 110 -1.74 11.99 2.10
N ALA A 111 -2.88 11.35 2.32
CA ALA A 111 -4.04 11.93 2.98
C ALA A 111 -4.42 11.13 4.24
N ARG A 112 -5.22 11.70 5.14
CA ARG A 112 -5.77 10.95 6.28
C ARG A 112 -6.76 9.90 5.80
N ASP A 113 -6.73 8.75 6.46
CA ASP A 113 -7.64 7.64 6.25
C ASP A 113 -8.16 7.16 7.62
N PRO A 114 -9.39 6.61 7.74
CA PRO A 114 -9.90 6.10 9.01
C PRO A 114 -8.97 5.10 9.71
N CYS A 115 -8.17 4.34 8.96
CA CYS A 115 -7.22 3.37 9.50
C CYS A 115 -5.76 3.83 9.50
N GLY A 116 -5.50 5.11 9.25
CA GLY A 116 -4.16 5.70 9.25
C GLY A 116 -4.04 6.78 8.18
N TYR A 117 -3.37 6.44 7.08
CA TYR A 117 -3.21 7.31 5.93
C TYR A 117 -3.54 6.58 4.62
N ARG A 118 -3.79 7.32 3.55
CA ARG A 118 -3.87 6.80 2.20
C ARG A 118 -2.78 7.42 1.34
N LEU A 119 -1.97 6.59 0.72
CA LEU A 119 -0.98 6.99 -0.27
C LEU A 119 -1.56 6.78 -1.67
N SER A 120 -1.37 7.76 -2.55
CA SER A 120 -1.72 7.68 -3.97
C SER A 120 -0.60 8.27 -4.81
N LYS A 121 -0.01 7.49 -5.73
CA LYS A 121 0.81 8.01 -6.83
C LYS A 121 -0.15 8.47 -7.95
N THR A 122 -0.20 9.77 -8.19
CA THR A 122 -1.24 10.42 -9.01
C THR A 122 -0.78 10.77 -10.43
N SER A 123 0.45 10.41 -10.81
CA SER A 123 0.96 10.62 -12.17
C SER A 123 2.00 9.54 -12.55
N GLY A 124 2.32 9.47 -13.85
CA GLY A 124 3.05 8.35 -14.44
C GLY A 124 2.09 7.24 -14.93
N SER A 125 2.63 6.33 -15.73
CA SER A 125 1.90 5.19 -16.29
C SER A 125 1.57 4.16 -15.20
N GLN A 126 2.58 3.70 -14.46
CA GLN A 126 2.38 2.79 -13.34
C GLN A 126 1.98 3.58 -12.10
N ARG A 127 0.82 3.30 -11.54
CA ARG A 127 0.27 3.98 -10.36
C ARG A 127 0.08 2.94 -9.26
N ARG A 128 0.23 3.39 -8.02
CA ARG A 128 -0.10 2.60 -6.83
C ARG A 128 -0.89 3.45 -5.87
N SER A 129 -1.83 2.82 -5.21
CA SER A 129 -2.55 3.45 -4.11
C SER A 129 -3.00 2.44 -3.08
N GLY A 130 -3.06 2.86 -1.83
CA GLY A 130 -3.34 1.95 -0.74
C GLY A 130 -3.37 2.66 0.61
N THR A 131 -3.80 1.92 1.61
CA THR A 131 -3.87 2.38 2.99
C THR A 131 -2.56 2.05 3.70
N LEU A 132 -2.06 3.03 4.44
CA LEU A 132 -0.92 2.97 5.34
C LEU A 132 -1.45 2.79 6.76
N TYR A 133 -1.41 1.56 7.23
CA TYR A 133 -1.79 1.17 8.58
C TYR A 133 -0.57 1.27 9.51
N PRO A 134 -0.70 1.75 10.76
CA PRO A 134 0.38 1.61 11.72
C PRO A 134 0.85 0.16 11.81
N LEU A 135 2.16 -0.08 11.65
CA LEU A 135 2.70 -1.45 11.60
C LEU A 135 2.50 -2.17 12.94
N ALA A 136 2.66 -1.44 14.04
CA ALA A 136 2.39 -1.86 15.40
C ALA A 136 1.87 -0.66 16.19
N LYS A 137 1.36 -0.91 17.41
CA LYS A 137 0.96 0.17 18.32
C LYS A 137 2.14 1.12 18.56
N ASP A 138 1.89 2.42 18.44
CA ASP A 138 2.89 3.49 18.60
C ASP A 138 4.08 3.41 17.59
N SER A 139 3.98 2.57 16.57
CA SER A 139 4.97 2.49 15.49
C SER A 139 4.92 3.74 14.61
N ARG A 140 6.09 4.15 14.14
CA ARG A 140 6.27 5.20 13.13
C ARG A 140 6.47 4.64 11.72
N GLU A 141 6.40 3.32 11.60
CA GLU A 141 6.39 2.60 10.35
C GLU A 141 4.96 2.18 10.02
N PHE A 142 4.67 2.06 8.73
CA PHE A 142 3.33 1.73 8.26
C PHE A 142 3.36 0.54 7.33
N ALA A 143 2.44 -0.40 7.53
CA ALA A 143 2.12 -1.41 6.54
C ALA A 143 1.29 -0.75 5.42
N PHE A 144 1.74 -0.89 4.18
CA PHE A 144 1.00 -0.48 3.00
C PHE A 144 0.23 -1.69 2.46
N LEU A 145 -1.09 -1.59 2.40
CA LEU A 145 -1.93 -2.51 1.64
C LEU A 145 -2.64 -1.73 0.53
N GLY A 146 -2.30 -2.03 -0.71
CA GLY A 146 -2.82 -1.34 -1.87
C GLY A 146 -2.90 -2.20 -3.11
N ALA A 147 -3.01 -1.52 -4.24
CA ALA A 147 -2.98 -2.13 -5.56
C ALA A 147 -2.15 -1.29 -6.52
N SER A 148 -1.53 -1.95 -7.49
CA SER A 148 -0.93 -1.35 -8.67
C SER A 148 -1.93 -1.32 -9.83
N THR A 149 -1.84 -0.28 -10.63
CA THR A 149 -2.60 -0.12 -11.87
C THR A 149 -1.74 0.55 -12.93
N VAL A 150 -2.10 0.39 -14.20
CA VAL A 150 -1.36 1.00 -15.32
C VAL A 150 -2.22 1.94 -16.15
N ASN A 151 -1.61 3.00 -16.65
CA ASN A 151 -2.18 3.94 -17.60
C ASN A 151 -3.53 4.51 -17.13
N ASP A 152 -4.60 4.19 -17.85
CA ASP A 152 -5.95 4.67 -17.62
C ASP A 152 -6.81 3.68 -16.82
N ASP A 153 -6.21 2.58 -16.34
CA ASP A 153 -6.91 1.63 -15.49
C ASP A 153 -7.44 2.33 -14.22
N PRO A 154 -8.69 2.02 -13.83
CA PRO A 154 -9.29 2.61 -12.64
C PRO A 154 -8.45 2.27 -11.41
N GLN A 155 -8.38 3.20 -10.47
CA GLN A 155 -7.62 3.02 -9.22
C GLN A 155 -8.06 1.74 -8.49
N GLY A 156 -7.10 0.84 -8.25
CA GLY A 156 -7.34 -0.41 -7.52
C GLY A 156 -7.39 -0.23 -6.01
N HIS A 157 -7.84 -1.28 -5.33
CA HIS A 157 -7.77 -1.43 -3.88
C HIS A 157 -7.21 -2.82 -3.54
N TYR A 158 -6.62 -2.93 -2.35
CA TYR A 158 -6.16 -4.22 -1.86
C TYR A 158 -7.34 -5.19 -1.73
N ALA A 159 -7.21 -6.37 -2.32
CA ALA A 159 -8.21 -7.42 -2.28
C ALA A 159 -7.49 -8.76 -2.01
N PRO A 160 -7.58 -9.34 -0.80
CA PRO A 160 -6.93 -10.60 -0.48
C PRO A 160 -7.19 -11.67 -1.55
N GLY A 161 -6.12 -12.31 -2.05
CA GLY A 161 -6.18 -13.29 -3.14
C GLY A 161 -6.02 -12.72 -4.56
N ASN A 162 -6.06 -11.40 -4.75
CA ASN A 162 -5.77 -10.75 -6.03
C ASN A 162 -4.26 -10.51 -6.21
N VAL A 163 -3.52 -11.58 -6.51
CA VAL A 163 -2.05 -11.55 -6.65
C VAL A 163 -1.63 -10.62 -7.80
N SER A 164 -0.61 -9.78 -7.58
CA SER A 164 -0.07 -8.93 -8.64
C SER A 164 0.81 -9.69 -9.63
N ASP A 165 0.74 -9.28 -10.90
CA ASP A 165 1.66 -9.70 -11.96
C ASP A 165 2.87 -8.74 -12.12
N GLY A 166 3.04 -7.81 -11.17
CA GLY A 166 4.06 -6.75 -11.21
C GLY A 166 3.56 -5.44 -11.85
N THR A 167 2.42 -5.46 -12.55
CA THR A 167 1.84 -4.26 -13.18
C THR A 167 0.44 -3.95 -12.65
N ASN A 168 -0.36 -4.98 -12.41
CA ASN A 168 -1.72 -4.89 -11.88
C ASN A 168 -1.89 -5.84 -10.68
N GLY A 169 -2.87 -5.57 -9.82
CA GLY A 169 -3.21 -6.42 -8.68
C GLY A 169 -2.69 -5.88 -7.34
N ASN A 170 -2.67 -6.71 -6.29
CA ASN A 170 -2.24 -6.29 -4.96
C ASN A 170 -0.78 -5.86 -4.94
N SER A 171 -0.51 -4.69 -4.36
CA SER A 171 0.85 -4.25 -4.05
C SER A 171 0.91 -3.87 -2.59
N VAL A 172 1.91 -4.40 -1.89
CA VAL A 172 1.99 -4.36 -0.43
C VAL A 172 3.40 -4.07 0.01
N GLY A 173 3.57 -3.56 1.22
CA GLY A 173 4.89 -3.15 1.65
C GLY A 173 4.97 -2.45 3.00
N ARG A 174 6.11 -1.82 3.25
CA ARG A 174 6.39 -1.10 4.49
C ARG A 174 6.95 0.27 4.20
N LEU A 175 6.30 1.29 4.77
CA LEU A 175 6.76 2.67 4.76
C LEU A 175 7.61 2.92 6.01
N VAL A 176 8.82 3.42 5.80
CA VAL A 176 9.73 3.91 6.84
C VAL A 176 10.12 5.36 6.53
N ALA A 177 10.44 6.13 7.56
CA ALA A 177 10.97 7.47 7.39
C ALA A 177 12.50 7.44 7.33
N LEU A 178 13.08 8.10 6.34
CA LEU A 178 14.53 8.31 6.24
C LEU A 178 14.96 9.70 6.72
N GLY A 179 13.99 10.55 7.02
CA GLY A 179 14.11 11.91 7.56
C GLY A 179 12.73 12.59 7.69
N PRO A 180 12.67 13.86 8.11
CA PRO A 180 11.41 14.56 8.30
C PRO A 180 10.61 14.75 6.99
N ASP A 181 11.32 14.92 5.87
CA ASP A 181 10.77 15.19 4.54
C ASP A 181 11.20 14.13 3.50
N GLU A 182 11.60 12.95 3.98
CA GLU A 182 11.98 11.83 3.12
C GLU A 182 11.47 10.51 3.67
N LEU A 183 10.74 9.77 2.85
CA LEU A 183 10.17 8.47 3.19
C LEU A 183 10.61 7.42 2.17
N LEU A 184 10.68 6.18 2.62
CA LEU A 184 10.91 5.02 1.78
C LEU A 184 9.76 4.04 1.97
N LEU A 185 9.03 3.77 0.90
CA LEU A 185 8.06 2.69 0.84
C LEU A 185 8.68 1.51 0.08
N ILE A 186 8.94 0.44 0.82
CA ILE A 186 9.48 -0.82 0.32
C ILE A 186 8.31 -1.68 -0.12
N LEU A 187 8.22 -2.01 -1.41
CA LEU A 187 7.07 -2.68 -2.04
C LEU A 187 7.45 -4.03 -2.60
N ASP A 188 6.50 -4.95 -2.51
CA ASP A 188 6.45 -6.22 -3.25
C ASP A 188 7.73 -7.07 -3.08
N GLY A 189 8.40 -6.88 -1.94
CA GLY A 189 9.73 -7.40 -1.69
C GLY A 189 9.75 -8.90 -1.47
N ASN A 190 10.55 -9.59 -2.28
CA ASN A 190 10.73 -11.03 -2.21
C ASN A 190 12.15 -11.41 -2.68
N GLY A 191 12.49 -12.71 -2.64
CA GLY A 191 13.83 -13.19 -3.01
C GLY A 191 14.22 -13.02 -4.48
N LYS A 192 13.33 -12.51 -5.34
CA LYS A 192 13.59 -12.28 -6.77
C LYS A 192 13.72 -10.80 -7.14
N GLY A 193 13.20 -9.91 -6.30
CA GLY A 193 13.14 -8.49 -6.59
C GLY A 193 12.18 -7.74 -5.68
N PHE A 194 12.13 -6.43 -5.87
CA PHE A 194 11.32 -5.50 -5.11
C PHE A 194 11.19 -4.18 -5.87
N GLU A 195 10.32 -3.30 -5.37
CA GLU A 195 10.25 -1.92 -5.81
C GLU A 195 10.36 -0.98 -4.61
N LEU A 196 11.08 0.12 -4.77
CA LEU A 196 11.16 1.18 -3.78
C LEU A 196 10.44 2.42 -4.29
N TYR A 197 9.60 3.00 -3.45
CA TYR A 197 9.13 4.35 -3.62
C TYR A 197 9.89 5.26 -2.67
N GLN A 198 10.78 6.09 -3.23
CA GLN A 198 11.36 7.19 -2.48
C GLN A 198 10.45 8.40 -2.61
N LEU A 199 9.89 8.84 -1.48
CA LEU A 199 9.08 10.05 -1.41
C LEU A 199 9.88 11.19 -0.79
N ILE A 200 9.86 12.36 -1.43
CA ILE A 200 10.50 13.59 -0.94
C ILE A 200 9.53 14.77 -1.03
N ARG A 201 9.77 15.80 -0.21
CA ARG A 201 9.13 17.11 -0.33
C ARG A 201 10.04 18.15 -0.96
#